data_AF-A0A934GYL7-F1
#
_entry.id   AF-A0A934GYL7-F1
#
_cell.length_a   1.000
_cell.length_b   1.000
_cell.length_c   1.000
_cell.angle_alpha   90.00
_cell.angle_beta   90.00
_cell.angle_gamma   90.00
#
_symmetry.space_group_name_H-M   'P 1'
#
loop_
_entity.id
_entity.type
_entity.pdbx_description
1 polymer ?
#
loop_
_entity_poly.entity_id
_entity_poly.type
_entity_poly.pdbx_seq_one_letter_code
_entity_poly.pdbx_strand_id
1 'polypeptide(L)'
;MPKLSKPIQGIIVLVLACLVGSVVFTMVRNNDDEGFLGLVEMETSAGPSLAPTEEPVDVTQEPAPNATEEPLATAEPSDGTSIGPTETSIGPTTEKIKVPTPFGADFNIVFQWFMALALLFGASFAVRKDFTSHRNTMTFLVLLNWFSIVGRMTPNVQGYLDATEPAGFEKIAIMIHAIGATLVMISATYLIIRMWFEKKLPSWFLVKNFKLQMRATLLIWLLIIALGTFMYFDIYG
;
A
#
# COMPACT_ATOMS: atom_id res chain seq x y z
N MET A 1 -13.10 25.84 -23.56
CA MET A 1 -13.64 24.56 -23.04
C MET A 1 -14.09 24.79 -21.61
N PRO A 2 -15.33 24.42 -21.22
CA PRO A 2 -15.80 24.59 -19.84
C PRO A 2 -14.94 23.77 -18.88
N LYS A 3 -14.47 24.38 -17.79
CA LYS A 3 -13.74 23.67 -16.73
C LYS A 3 -14.71 22.74 -16.03
N LEU A 4 -14.45 21.44 -16.11
CA LEU A 4 -15.18 20.43 -15.35
C LEU A 4 -14.99 20.68 -13.86
N SER A 5 -16.04 20.58 -13.04
CA SER A 5 -15.91 20.82 -11.60
C SER A 5 -15.02 19.75 -10.96
N LYS A 6 -14.18 20.15 -9.99
CA LYS A 6 -13.26 19.27 -9.25
C LYS A 6 -13.87 17.93 -8.78
N PRO A 7 -15.09 17.88 -8.20
CA PRO A 7 -15.67 16.60 -7.81
C PRO A 7 -15.93 15.67 -9.01
N ILE A 8 -16.29 16.22 -10.17
CA ILE A 8 -16.53 15.42 -11.38
C ILE A 8 -15.22 14.84 -11.91
N GLN A 9 -14.11 15.58 -11.84
CA GLN A 9 -12.79 15.06 -12.22
C GLN A 9 -12.36 13.88 -11.35
N GLY A 10 -12.55 13.97 -10.03
CA GLY A 10 -12.28 12.88 -9.10
C GLY A 10 -13.09 11.62 -9.39
N ILE A 11 -14.40 11.79 -9.65
CA ILE A 11 -15.29 10.67 -10.00
C ILE A 11 -14.84 10.01 -11.31
N ILE A 12 -14.45 10.80 -12.32
CA ILE A 12 -13.97 10.24 -13.60
C ILE A 12 -12.70 9.41 -13.40
N VAL A 13 -11.72 9.91 -12.63
CA VAL A 13 -10.49 9.16 -12.35
C VAL A 13 -10.80 7.86 -11.60
N LEU A 14 -11.69 7.90 -10.60
CA LEU A 14 -12.11 6.72 -9.86
C LEU A 14 -12.82 5.70 -10.75
N VAL A 15 -13.76 6.15 -11.59
CA VAL A 15 -14.49 5.28 -12.52
C VAL A 15 -13.52 4.65 -13.53
N LEU A 16 -12.58 5.41 -14.08
CA LEU A 16 -11.56 4.87 -14.99
C LEU A 16 -10.67 3.84 -14.30
N ALA A 17 -10.22 4.11 -13.07
CA ALA A 17 -9.42 3.15 -12.30
C ALA A 17 -10.22 1.86 -12.02
N CYS A 18 -11.49 1.97 -11.65
CA CYS A 18 -12.38 0.84 -11.44
C CYS A 18 -12.62 0.06 -12.74
N LEU A 19 -12.89 0.72 -13.87
CA LEU A 19 -13.11 0.07 -15.16
C LEU A 19 -11.87 -0.68 -15.63
N VAL A 20 -10.69 -0.05 -15.57
CA VAL A 20 -9.42 -0.70 -15.90
C VAL A 20 -9.17 -1.89 -14.97
N GLY A 21 -9.39 -1.72 -13.67
CA GLY A 21 -9.31 -2.80 -12.67
C GLY A 21 -10.25 -3.96 -12.97
N SER A 22 -11.51 -3.68 -13.34
CA SER A 22 -12.52 -4.69 -13.70
C SER A 22 -12.20 -5.42 -15.00
N VAL A 23 -11.70 -4.73 -16.02
CA VAL A 23 -11.27 -5.34 -17.29
C VAL A 23 -10.08 -6.28 -17.04
N VAL A 24 -9.08 -5.82 -16.29
CA VAL A 24 -7.94 -6.67 -15.91
C VAL A 24 -8.40 -7.85 -15.07
N PHE A 25 -9.30 -7.64 -14.11
CA PHE A 25 -9.85 -8.69 -13.27
C PHE A 25 -10.59 -9.76 -14.09
N THR A 26 -11.42 -9.36 -15.05
CA THR A 26 -12.16 -10.29 -15.92
C THR A 26 -11.26 -11.02 -16.90
N MET A 27 -10.29 -10.34 -17.51
CA MET A 27 -9.27 -10.97 -18.37
C MET A 27 -8.46 -12.02 -17.60
N VAL A 28 -8.09 -11.74 -16.35
CA VAL A 28 -7.36 -12.71 -15.52
C VAL A 28 -8.28 -13.85 -15.07
N ARG A 29 -9.54 -13.58 -14.72
CA ARG A 29 -10.51 -14.62 -14.29
C ARG A 29 -10.78 -15.64 -15.39
N ASN A 30 -10.93 -15.20 -16.63
CA ASN A 30 -11.24 -16.10 -17.75
C ASN A 30 -10.07 -17.02 -18.14
N ASN A 31 -8.86 -16.78 -17.62
CA ASN A 31 -7.69 -17.64 -17.85
C ASN A 31 -7.45 -18.65 -16.72
N ASP A 32 -8.31 -18.69 -15.69
CA ASP A 32 -8.08 -19.50 -14.48
C ASP A 32 -8.41 -20.99 -14.62
N ASP A 33 -9.16 -21.38 -15.64
CA ASP A 33 -9.66 -22.76 -15.77
C ASP A 33 -8.55 -23.76 -16.19
N GLU A 34 -7.37 -23.28 -16.61
CA GLU A 34 -6.38 -24.07 -17.36
C GLU A 34 -4.97 -24.12 -16.73
N GLY A 35 -4.83 -24.14 -15.39
CA GLY A 35 -3.63 -24.75 -14.80
C GLY A 35 -2.57 -23.83 -14.16
N PHE A 36 -2.92 -23.21 -13.03
CA PHE A 36 -1.92 -22.84 -12.02
C PHE A 36 -1.75 -23.93 -10.94
N LEU A 37 -2.78 -24.76 -10.70
CA LEU A 37 -2.73 -25.88 -9.75
C LEU A 37 -2.33 -27.22 -10.39
N GLY A 38 -2.34 -27.34 -11.72
CA GLY A 38 -1.94 -28.55 -12.43
C GLY A 38 -0.43 -28.90 -12.31
N LEU A 39 0.39 -27.97 -11.80
CA LEU A 39 1.80 -28.25 -11.48
C LEU A 39 1.97 -28.88 -10.08
N VAL A 40 0.98 -28.76 -9.20
CA VAL A 40 1.00 -29.42 -7.88
C VAL A 40 0.48 -30.85 -7.98
N GLU A 41 -0.45 -31.15 -8.91
CA GLU A 41 -0.97 -32.51 -9.08
C GLU A 41 -0.02 -33.47 -9.81
N MET A 42 0.98 -32.99 -10.55
CA MET A 42 1.91 -33.88 -11.25
C MET A 42 3.07 -34.43 -10.40
N GLU A 43 3.32 -33.91 -9.18
CA GLU A 43 4.32 -34.48 -8.26
C GLU A 43 3.73 -35.43 -7.22
N THR A 44 2.40 -35.51 -7.06
CA THR A 44 1.76 -36.36 -6.03
C THR A 44 1.43 -37.79 -6.51
N SER A 45 1.74 -38.14 -7.76
CA SER A 45 1.40 -39.45 -8.34
C SER A 45 2.55 -40.49 -8.29
N ALA A 46 3.68 -40.21 -7.66
CA ALA A 46 4.74 -41.20 -7.43
C ALA A 46 4.90 -41.44 -5.92
N GLY A 47 4.38 -42.58 -5.43
CA GLY A 47 4.47 -43.03 -4.03
C GLY A 47 5.90 -43.37 -3.56
N PRO A 48 6.12 -44.13 -2.46
CA PRO A 48 5.16 -44.87 -1.64
C PRO A 48 5.12 -44.44 -0.16
N SER A 49 4.02 -44.84 0.47
CA SER A 49 3.82 -44.94 1.92
C SER A 49 4.97 -45.68 2.61
N LEU A 50 5.65 -44.99 3.52
CA LEU A 50 6.41 -45.59 4.61
C LEU A 50 6.11 -44.81 5.90
N ALA A 51 5.26 -45.41 6.74
CA ALA A 51 5.31 -45.22 8.19
C ALA A 51 6.53 -46.00 8.76
N PRO A 52 6.84 -45.99 10.07
CA PRO A 52 6.37 -45.19 11.21
C PRO A 52 7.54 -44.56 12.00
N THR A 53 7.25 -43.87 13.12
CA THR A 53 7.82 -44.12 14.47
C THR A 53 7.72 -42.84 15.32
N GLU A 54 6.83 -42.91 16.31
CA GLU A 54 6.73 -41.96 17.41
C GLU A 54 7.87 -42.23 18.40
N GLU A 55 8.60 -41.20 18.82
CA GLU A 55 9.24 -41.17 20.13
C GLU A 55 8.84 -39.89 20.88
N PRO A 56 8.44 -39.98 22.15
CA PRO A 56 8.08 -38.84 22.97
C PRO A 56 9.34 -38.27 23.64
N VAL A 57 9.65 -37.00 23.37
CA VAL A 57 10.66 -36.26 24.14
C VAL A 57 9.93 -35.27 25.05
N ASP A 58 9.69 -35.76 26.25
CA ASP A 58 9.60 -35.00 27.50
C ASP A 58 10.93 -34.27 27.75
N VAL A 59 10.88 -33.08 28.36
CA VAL A 59 11.92 -32.44 29.22
C VAL A 59 11.63 -30.93 29.34
N THR A 60 11.00 -30.63 30.48
CA THR A 60 11.41 -29.62 31.47
C THR A 60 11.13 -28.13 31.20
N GLN A 61 10.03 -27.70 31.82
CA GLN A 61 9.81 -26.40 32.44
C GLN A 61 10.88 -26.09 33.51
N GLU A 62 11.46 -24.89 33.50
CA GLU A 62 11.87 -24.22 34.74
C GLU A 62 11.74 -22.68 34.60
N PRO A 63 11.15 -21.99 35.61
CA PRO A 63 10.97 -20.54 35.60
C PRO A 63 12.08 -19.83 36.40
N ALA A 64 12.36 -18.56 36.11
CA ALA A 64 12.78 -17.63 37.15
C ALA A 64 12.57 -16.15 36.76
N PRO A 65 12.12 -15.31 37.72
CA PRO A 65 11.92 -13.87 37.59
C PRO A 65 13.12 -13.06 38.13
N ASN A 66 13.28 -11.83 37.66
CA ASN A 66 13.83 -10.69 38.41
C ASN A 66 13.63 -9.42 37.55
N ALA A 67 12.76 -8.49 37.94
CA ALA A 67 12.95 -7.47 38.98
C ALA A 67 14.05 -6.46 38.60
N THR A 68 13.64 -5.24 38.26
CA THR A 68 14.26 -3.98 38.73
C THR A 68 13.24 -2.86 38.52
N GLU A 69 12.72 -2.38 39.63
CA GLU A 69 12.08 -1.07 39.77
C GLU A 69 13.16 0.02 39.67
N GLU A 70 12.87 1.17 39.04
CA GLU A 70 13.12 2.44 39.72
C GLU A 70 12.20 3.56 39.19
N PRO A 71 11.83 4.53 40.05
CA PRO A 71 10.83 5.55 39.78
C PRO A 71 11.45 6.92 39.43
N LEU A 72 10.57 7.91 39.28
CA LEU A 72 10.78 9.32 39.65
C LEU A 72 11.32 10.28 38.56
N ALA A 73 10.42 11.12 38.05
CA ALA A 73 10.64 12.58 38.03
C ALA A 73 9.30 13.33 37.85
N THR A 74 8.91 14.01 38.91
CA THR A 74 7.89 15.05 39.00
C THR A 74 8.52 16.41 38.72
N ALA A 75 7.82 17.30 37.98
CA ALA A 75 7.85 18.78 38.00
C ALA A 75 7.56 19.33 36.59
N GLU A 76 6.84 20.40 36.31
CA GLU A 76 5.97 21.33 37.06
C GLU A 76 5.15 22.14 36.01
N PRO A 77 4.07 22.85 36.42
CA PRO A 77 3.21 23.61 35.52
C PRO A 77 3.77 25.01 35.25
N SER A 78 3.67 25.47 33.99
CA SER A 78 3.92 26.86 33.62
C SER A 78 2.60 27.60 33.40
N ASP A 79 2.13 28.25 34.47
CA ASP A 79 1.19 29.38 34.40
C ASP A 79 1.92 30.61 33.83
N GLY A 80 1.24 31.40 32.99
CA GLY A 80 1.81 32.70 32.59
C GLY A 80 1.20 33.41 31.37
N THR A 81 0.02 34.00 31.57
CA THR A 81 -0.29 35.37 31.12
C THR A 81 -0.75 35.64 29.67
N SER A 82 -2.08 35.61 29.53
CA SER A 82 -2.99 36.63 28.92
C SER A 82 -2.37 37.91 28.35
N ILE A 83 -2.72 38.27 27.09
CA ILE A 83 -3.24 39.62 26.72
C ILE A 83 -4.14 39.53 25.45
N GLY A 84 -5.44 39.76 25.63
CA GLY A 84 -6.31 40.72 24.89
C GLY A 84 -6.54 40.64 23.36
N PRO A 85 -7.77 40.93 22.88
CA PRO A 85 -8.19 40.75 21.49
C PRO A 85 -7.89 41.97 20.60
N THR A 86 -7.58 41.72 19.33
CA THR A 86 -7.74 42.74 18.27
C THR A 86 -8.40 42.06 17.08
N GLU A 87 -9.72 41.89 17.17
CA GLU A 87 -10.55 41.53 16.02
C GLU A 87 -10.62 42.75 15.09
N THR A 88 -9.66 42.86 14.19
CA THR A 88 -9.87 43.61 12.95
C THR A 88 -10.57 42.66 11.99
N SER A 89 -11.90 42.71 12.01
CA SER A 89 -12.79 42.04 11.06
C SER A 89 -12.54 42.59 9.65
N ILE A 90 -11.58 41.99 8.95
CA ILE A 90 -11.47 42.06 7.49
C ILE A 90 -12.04 40.73 6.99
N GLY A 91 -13.27 40.79 6.46
CA GLY A 91 -13.98 39.61 5.98
C GLY A 91 -13.12 38.80 5.00
N PRO A 92 -12.99 37.48 5.19
CA PRO A 92 -12.16 36.67 4.32
C PRO A 92 -12.91 36.48 3.00
N THR A 93 -12.53 37.25 1.98
CA THR A 93 -12.65 36.74 0.62
C THR A 93 -11.77 35.50 0.58
N THR A 94 -12.41 34.34 0.64
CA THR A 94 -11.79 33.02 0.66
C THR A 94 -11.20 32.71 -0.72
N GLU A 95 -10.29 33.57 -1.19
CA GLU A 95 -9.49 33.29 -2.37
C GLU A 95 -8.45 32.27 -1.94
N LYS A 96 -8.79 30.98 -2.16
CA LYS A 96 -7.90 29.84 -1.91
C LYS A 96 -6.58 30.14 -2.65
N ILE A 97 -5.55 30.56 -1.91
CA ILE A 97 -4.25 30.92 -2.48
C ILE A 97 -3.75 29.70 -3.23
N LYS A 98 -3.61 29.83 -4.56
CA LYS A 98 -3.11 28.76 -5.41
C LYS A 98 -1.62 28.61 -5.14
N VAL A 99 -1.28 27.73 -4.22
CA VAL A 99 0.12 27.42 -3.91
C VAL A 99 0.71 26.70 -5.14
N PRO A 100 1.79 27.21 -5.76
CA PRO A 100 2.41 26.54 -6.90
C PRO A 100 2.78 25.11 -6.53
N THR A 101 2.54 24.16 -7.44
CA THR A 101 2.90 22.77 -7.23
C THR A 101 4.39 22.66 -6.96
N PRO A 102 4.82 22.07 -5.84
CA PRO A 102 6.21 21.69 -5.70
C PRO A 102 6.52 20.69 -6.82
N PHE A 103 7.59 20.90 -7.59
CA PHE A 103 8.06 19.96 -8.64
C PHE A 103 8.10 18.50 -8.12
N GLY A 104 8.47 18.37 -6.84
CA GLY A 104 7.81 17.51 -5.84
C GLY A 104 6.73 16.53 -6.31
N ALA A 105 5.51 17.05 -6.25
CA ALA A 105 4.24 16.37 -6.39
C ALA A 105 3.97 15.97 -7.84
N ASP A 106 4.30 16.84 -8.79
CA ASP A 106 4.10 16.61 -10.24
C ASP A 106 4.90 15.39 -10.71
N PHE A 107 6.17 15.31 -10.30
CA PHE A 107 7.00 14.14 -10.61
C PHE A 107 6.44 12.86 -9.98
N ASN A 108 6.01 12.93 -8.71
CA ASN A 108 5.49 11.76 -8.01
C ASN A 108 4.23 11.21 -8.68
N ILE A 109 3.29 12.07 -9.08
CA ILE A 109 2.06 11.59 -9.69
C ILE A 109 2.29 10.97 -11.07
N VAL A 110 3.11 11.60 -11.91
CA VAL A 110 3.49 11.04 -13.22
C VAL A 110 4.21 9.70 -13.04
N PHE A 111 5.12 9.62 -12.08
CA PHE A 111 5.82 8.39 -11.74
C PHE A 111 4.87 7.28 -11.28
N GLN A 112 3.90 7.56 -10.41
CA GLN A 112 2.93 6.56 -9.94
C GLN A 112 2.05 6.03 -11.08
N TRP A 113 1.61 6.90 -12.00
CA TRP A 113 0.88 6.46 -13.21
C TRP A 113 1.74 5.64 -14.16
N PHE A 114 3.03 5.97 -14.33
CA PHE A 114 3.97 5.13 -15.05
C PHE A 114 4.11 3.74 -14.42
N MET A 115 4.27 3.70 -13.09
CA MET A 115 4.31 2.43 -12.34
C MET A 115 3.04 1.62 -12.53
N ALA A 116 1.88 2.27 -12.68
CA ALA A 116 0.60 1.59 -12.87
C ALA A 116 0.56 0.85 -14.19
N LEU A 117 0.98 1.53 -15.26
CA LEU A 117 1.10 0.92 -16.58
C LEU A 117 2.12 -0.21 -16.57
N ALA A 118 3.25 -0.04 -15.88
CA ALA A 118 4.26 -1.09 -15.76
C ALA A 118 3.76 -2.33 -14.99
N LEU A 119 2.94 -2.15 -13.95
CA LEU A 119 2.30 -3.26 -13.24
C LEU A 119 1.30 -4.00 -14.13
N LEU A 120 0.50 -3.27 -14.91
CA LEU A 120 -0.40 -3.88 -15.89
C LEU A 120 0.37 -4.66 -16.96
N PHE A 121 1.49 -4.12 -17.42
CA PHE A 121 2.40 -4.82 -18.32
C PHE A 121 2.96 -6.10 -17.67
N GLY A 122 3.43 -6.02 -16.42
CA GLY A 122 3.89 -7.19 -15.66
C GLY A 122 2.80 -8.24 -15.45
N ALA A 123 1.53 -7.84 -15.30
CA ALA A 123 0.40 -8.75 -15.20
C ALA A 123 0.18 -9.53 -16.51
N SER A 124 0.51 -8.95 -17.66
CA SER A 124 0.42 -9.65 -18.95
C SER A 124 1.35 -10.86 -19.03
N PHE A 125 2.51 -10.85 -18.37
CA PHE A 125 3.39 -12.02 -18.28
C PHE A 125 2.75 -13.17 -17.49
N ALA A 126 2.03 -12.86 -16.41
CA ALA A 126 1.30 -13.88 -15.65
C ALA A 126 0.18 -14.52 -16.49
N VAL A 127 -0.52 -13.71 -17.31
CA VAL A 127 -1.53 -14.22 -18.26
C VAL A 127 -0.91 -15.13 -19.31
N ARG A 128 0.30 -14.81 -19.79
CA ARG A 128 1.07 -15.64 -20.73
C ARG A 128 1.76 -16.84 -20.08
N LYS A 129 1.55 -17.08 -18.78
CA LYS A 129 2.22 -18.11 -17.98
C LYS A 129 3.75 -17.98 -17.93
N ASP A 130 4.30 -16.82 -18.25
CA ASP A 130 5.74 -16.51 -18.08
C ASP A 130 6.02 -16.00 -16.67
N PHE A 131 6.08 -16.94 -15.72
CA PHE A 131 6.26 -16.64 -14.31
C PHE A 131 7.65 -16.07 -13.98
N THR A 132 8.67 -16.36 -14.79
CA THR A 132 10.02 -15.81 -14.59
C THR A 132 10.03 -14.31 -14.89
N SER A 133 9.52 -13.92 -16.06
CA SER A 133 9.45 -12.50 -16.44
C SER A 133 8.49 -11.73 -15.52
N HIS A 134 7.35 -12.34 -15.16
CA HIS A 134 6.43 -11.76 -14.18
C HIS A 134 7.12 -11.49 -12.84
N ARG A 135 7.78 -12.50 -12.25
CA ARG A 135 8.46 -12.38 -10.95
C ARG A 135 9.54 -11.29 -10.98
N ASN A 136 10.39 -11.28 -12.00
CA ASN A 136 11.47 -10.31 -12.12
C ASN A 136 10.91 -8.88 -12.27
N THR A 137 9.91 -8.70 -13.14
CA THR A 137 9.24 -7.41 -13.36
C THR A 137 8.56 -6.91 -12.08
N MET A 138 7.78 -7.76 -11.40
CA MET A 138 7.10 -7.39 -10.16
C MET A 138 8.09 -7.06 -9.04
N THR A 139 9.18 -7.84 -8.92
CA THR A 139 10.25 -7.57 -7.95
C THR A 139 10.85 -6.19 -8.18
N PHE A 140 11.23 -5.89 -9.42
CA PHE A 140 11.78 -4.59 -9.78
C PHE A 140 10.80 -3.46 -9.47
N LEU A 141 9.52 -3.60 -9.84
CA LEU A 141 8.52 -2.55 -9.62
C LEU A 141 8.24 -2.29 -8.15
N VAL A 142 8.20 -3.32 -7.30
CA VAL A 142 7.99 -3.12 -5.85
C VAL A 142 9.21 -2.47 -5.21
N LEU A 143 10.44 -2.85 -5.59
CA LEU A 143 11.65 -2.19 -5.10
C LEU A 143 11.70 -0.72 -5.53
N LEU A 144 11.36 -0.45 -6.79
CA LEU A 144 11.29 0.90 -7.33
C LEU A 144 10.19 1.73 -6.63
N ASN A 145 9.06 1.12 -6.27
CA ASN A 145 8.02 1.80 -5.50
C ASN A 145 8.44 2.04 -4.03
N TRP A 146 9.14 1.10 -3.40
CA TRP A 146 9.74 1.31 -2.06
C TRP A 146 10.68 2.52 -2.05
N PHE A 147 11.54 2.63 -3.07
CA PHE A 147 12.42 3.79 -3.23
C PHE A 147 11.63 5.10 -3.33
N SER A 148 10.56 5.13 -4.12
CA SER A 148 9.69 6.32 -4.22
C SER A 148 9.01 6.67 -2.90
N ILE A 149 8.51 5.68 -2.16
CA ILE A 149 7.80 5.91 -0.90
C ILE A 149 8.76 6.47 0.15
N VAL A 150 9.90 5.81 0.37
CA VAL A 150 10.91 6.25 1.34
C VAL A 150 11.50 7.61 0.95
N GLY A 151 11.79 7.82 -0.34
CA GLY A 151 12.44 9.03 -0.82
C GLY A 151 11.51 10.25 -0.91
N ARG A 152 10.21 10.07 -1.16
CA ARG A 152 9.29 11.19 -1.43
C ARG A 152 8.05 11.23 -0.55
N MET A 153 7.45 10.09 -0.25
CA MET A 153 6.23 10.10 0.57
C MET A 153 6.51 10.27 2.05
N THR A 154 7.56 9.65 2.60
CA THR A 154 7.88 9.75 4.03
C THR A 154 8.14 11.19 4.48
N PRO A 155 8.99 12.00 3.80
CA PRO A 155 9.21 13.39 4.22
C PRO A 155 7.96 14.25 4.11
N ASN A 156 7.12 14.01 3.10
CA ASN A 156 5.88 14.76 2.90
C ASN A 156 4.86 14.43 4.00
N VAL A 157 4.68 13.15 4.33
CA VAL A 157 3.78 12.73 5.42
C VAL A 157 4.27 13.29 6.75
N GLN A 158 5.57 13.25 7.03
CA GLN A 158 6.14 13.83 8.25
C GLN A 158 5.85 15.32 8.34
N GLY A 159 6.10 16.07 7.25
CA GLY A 159 5.76 17.50 7.19
C GLY A 159 4.28 17.79 7.42
N TYR A 160 3.37 16.91 6.98
CA TYR A 160 1.93 17.02 7.24
C TYR A 160 1.53 16.63 8.67
N LEU A 161 2.23 15.68 9.29
CA LEU A 161 1.99 15.30 10.69
C LEU A 161 2.49 16.39 11.65
N ASP A 162 3.58 17.06 11.30
CA ASP A 162 4.18 18.15 12.07
C ASP A 162 3.44 19.49 11.85
N ALA A 163 2.71 19.62 10.75
CA ALA A 163 1.88 20.79 10.49
C ALA A 163 0.67 20.84 11.44
N THR A 164 0.49 21.98 12.10
CA THR A 164 -0.63 22.23 13.04
C THR A 164 -1.99 22.31 12.30
N GLU A 165 -1.95 22.55 10.99
CA GLU A 165 -3.06 22.56 10.04
C GLU A 165 -2.70 21.60 8.90
N PRO A 166 -3.57 20.66 8.51
CA PRO A 166 -5.01 20.88 8.37
C PRO A 166 -5.86 20.08 9.35
N ALA A 167 -6.79 20.76 10.03
CA ALA A 167 -7.86 20.11 10.77
C ALA A 167 -9.06 19.81 9.85
N GLY A 168 -9.22 18.57 9.37
CA GLY A 168 -10.40 18.18 8.60
C GLY A 168 -10.25 16.97 7.68
N PHE A 169 -11.02 16.98 6.58
CA PHE A 169 -11.11 15.89 5.58
C PHE A 169 -9.77 15.58 4.91
N GLU A 170 -8.94 16.59 4.65
CA GLU A 170 -7.62 16.44 4.01
C GLU A 170 -6.68 15.54 4.84
N LYS A 171 -6.63 15.74 6.16
CA LYS A 171 -5.83 14.92 7.07
C LYS A 171 -6.28 13.46 7.08
N ILE A 172 -7.60 13.22 7.08
CA ILE A 172 -8.15 11.86 7.03
C ILE A 172 -7.81 11.20 5.69
N ALA A 173 -7.98 11.92 4.57
CA ALA A 173 -7.66 11.40 3.24
C ALA A 173 -6.17 11.05 3.11
N ILE A 174 -5.28 11.91 3.61
CA ILE A 174 -3.83 11.67 3.65
C ILE A 174 -3.51 10.43 4.50
N MET A 175 -4.10 10.30 5.69
CA MET A 175 -3.88 9.12 6.55
C MET A 175 -4.38 7.83 5.88
N ILE A 176 -5.58 7.84 5.30
CA ILE A 176 -6.14 6.68 4.57
C ILE A 176 -5.21 6.30 3.41
N HIS A 177 -4.74 7.29 2.65
CA HIS A 177 -3.82 7.06 1.54
C HIS A 177 -2.48 6.48 2.04
N ALA A 178 -1.89 7.05 3.09
CA ALA A 178 -0.61 6.58 3.64
C ALA A 178 -0.70 5.17 4.22
N ILE A 179 -1.72 4.88 5.04
CA ILE A 179 -1.94 3.56 5.63
C ILE A 179 -2.25 2.55 4.53
N GLY A 180 -3.15 2.89 3.61
CA GLY A 180 -3.52 2.03 2.50
C GLY A 180 -2.34 1.71 1.58
N ALA A 181 -1.53 2.72 1.22
CA ALA A 181 -0.31 2.54 0.45
C ALA A 181 0.68 1.61 1.18
N THR A 182 0.85 1.79 2.49
CA THR A 182 1.73 0.96 3.32
C THR A 182 1.27 -0.50 3.35
N LEU A 183 -0.02 -0.74 3.56
CA LEU A 183 -0.59 -2.09 3.55
C LEU A 183 -0.39 -2.77 2.20
N VAL A 184 -0.63 -2.04 1.10
CA VAL A 184 -0.38 -2.57 -0.25
C VAL A 184 1.09 -2.91 -0.46
N MET A 185 2.02 -2.09 0.02
CA MET A 185 3.46 -2.38 -0.08
C MET A 185 3.87 -3.61 0.71
N ILE A 186 3.32 -3.79 1.92
CA ILE A 186 3.53 -4.99 2.72
C ILE A 186 2.98 -6.21 1.97
N SER A 187 1.75 -6.15 1.46
CA SER A 187 1.15 -7.22 0.67
C SER A 187 1.96 -7.53 -0.59
N ALA A 188 2.39 -6.53 -1.36
CA ALA A 188 3.19 -6.72 -2.56
C ALA A 188 4.56 -7.35 -2.26
N THR A 189 5.20 -6.92 -1.17
CA THR A 189 6.47 -7.48 -0.69
C THR A 189 6.29 -8.95 -0.27
N TYR A 190 5.23 -9.25 0.48
CA TYR A 190 4.87 -10.64 0.83
C TYR A 190 4.68 -11.51 -0.42
N LEU A 191 3.97 -11.02 -1.44
CA LEU A 191 3.76 -11.75 -2.69
C LEU A 191 5.09 -12.04 -3.41
N ILE A 192 6.01 -11.08 -3.46
CA ILE A 192 7.34 -11.28 -4.06
C ILE A 192 8.15 -12.31 -3.28
N ILE A 193 8.23 -12.17 -1.96
CA ILE A 193 8.93 -13.15 -1.11
C ILE A 193 8.37 -14.53 -1.37
N ARG A 194 7.04 -14.68 -1.42
CA ARG A 194 6.42 -15.96 -1.74
C ARG A 194 6.79 -16.48 -3.13
N MET A 195 6.84 -15.63 -4.16
CA MET A 195 7.26 -16.05 -5.53
C MET A 195 8.73 -16.50 -5.60
N TRP A 196 9.60 -15.98 -4.73
CA TRP A 196 11.01 -16.39 -4.67
C TRP A 196 11.25 -17.60 -3.77
N PHE A 197 10.49 -17.74 -2.69
CA PHE A 197 10.73 -18.71 -1.63
C PHE A 197 9.62 -19.76 -1.49
N GLU A 198 8.79 -19.97 -2.51
CA GLU A 198 7.65 -20.90 -2.48
C GLU A 198 8.03 -22.29 -1.95
N LYS A 199 9.20 -22.83 -2.35
CA LYS A 199 9.69 -24.15 -1.93
C LYS A 199 10.34 -24.19 -0.54
N LYS A 200 10.61 -23.03 0.07
CA LYS A 200 11.35 -22.90 1.34
C LYS A 200 10.48 -22.38 2.48
N LEU A 201 9.26 -21.93 2.20
CA LEU A 201 8.37 -21.35 3.19
C LEU A 201 7.57 -22.45 3.91
N PRO A 202 7.42 -22.37 5.24
CA PRO A 202 6.61 -23.32 5.98
C PRO A 202 5.12 -23.16 5.65
N SER A 203 4.37 -24.25 5.72
CA SER A 203 2.97 -24.33 5.30
C SER A 203 2.05 -23.32 6.00
N TRP A 204 2.34 -22.95 7.25
CA TRP A 204 1.57 -21.95 8.01
C TRP A 204 1.70 -20.52 7.46
N PHE A 205 2.73 -20.24 6.65
CA PHE A 205 2.93 -18.92 6.02
C PHE A 205 2.32 -18.82 4.61
N LEU A 206 1.84 -19.94 4.06
CA LEU A 206 1.27 -20.01 2.73
C LEU A 206 -0.23 -19.68 2.76
N VAL A 207 -0.58 -18.50 2.25
CA VAL A 207 -2.00 -18.16 2.05
C VAL A 207 -2.61 -19.10 0.99
N LYS A 208 -3.71 -19.77 1.35
CA LYS A 208 -4.41 -20.74 0.50
C LYS A 208 -4.79 -20.18 -0.89
N ASN A 209 -5.20 -18.91 -0.94
CA ASN A 209 -5.68 -18.25 -2.16
C ASN A 209 -4.69 -17.19 -2.69
N PHE A 210 -3.51 -17.61 -3.14
CA PHE A 210 -2.47 -16.71 -3.66
C PHE A 210 -2.95 -15.78 -4.77
N LYS A 211 -3.72 -16.31 -5.72
CA LYS A 211 -4.27 -15.54 -6.85
C LYS A 211 -5.19 -14.40 -6.39
N LEU A 212 -6.02 -14.68 -5.38
CA LEU A 212 -6.94 -13.68 -4.84
C LEU A 212 -6.17 -12.55 -4.16
N GLN A 213 -5.12 -12.87 -3.40
CA GLN A 213 -4.23 -11.89 -2.77
C GLN A 213 -3.53 -11.01 -3.83
N MET A 214 -3.02 -11.59 -4.91
CA MET A 214 -2.46 -10.82 -6.04
C MET A 214 -3.47 -9.83 -6.62
N ARG A 215 -4.70 -10.28 -6.90
CA ARG A 215 -5.76 -9.42 -7.48
C ARG A 215 -6.19 -8.32 -6.52
N ALA A 216 -6.41 -8.68 -5.26
CA ALA A 216 -6.78 -7.73 -4.22
C ALA A 216 -5.70 -6.66 -4.06
N THR A 217 -4.42 -7.05 -4.03
CA THR A 217 -3.29 -6.12 -3.94
C THR A 217 -3.30 -5.15 -5.13
N LEU A 218 -3.46 -5.64 -6.36
CA LEU A 218 -3.52 -4.79 -7.56
C LEU A 218 -4.71 -3.82 -7.52
N LEU A 219 -5.90 -4.29 -7.14
CA LEU A 219 -7.10 -3.46 -7.07
C LEU A 219 -6.97 -2.37 -6.00
N ILE A 220 -6.54 -2.72 -4.79
CA ILE A 220 -6.35 -1.75 -3.71
C ILE A 220 -5.28 -0.73 -4.11
N TRP A 221 -4.20 -1.17 -4.76
CA TRP A 221 -3.16 -0.28 -5.26
C TRP A 221 -3.70 0.76 -6.27
N LEU A 222 -4.53 0.34 -7.23
CA LEU A 222 -5.17 1.24 -8.19
C LEU A 222 -6.10 2.25 -7.50
N LEU A 223 -6.86 1.81 -6.49
CA LEU A 223 -7.71 2.70 -5.70
C LEU A 223 -6.89 3.73 -4.92
N ILE A 224 -5.76 3.35 -4.35
CA ILE A 224 -4.86 4.26 -3.63
C ILE A 224 -4.24 5.29 -4.57
N ILE A 225 -3.87 4.93 -5.80
CA ILE A 225 -3.39 5.91 -6.80
C ILE A 225 -4.49 6.85 -7.24
N ALA A 226 -5.72 6.35 -7.44
CA ALA A 226 -6.86 7.20 -7.74
C ALA A 226 -7.09 8.22 -6.62
N LEU A 227 -7.03 7.77 -5.35
CA LEU A 227 -7.12 8.65 -4.18
C LEU A 227 -5.98 9.67 -4.12
N GLY A 228 -4.73 9.26 -4.37
CA GLY A 228 -3.57 10.15 -4.44
C GLY A 228 -3.70 11.21 -5.54
N THR A 229 -4.23 10.80 -6.69
CA THR A 229 -4.52 11.69 -7.83
C THR A 229 -5.60 12.69 -7.50
N PHE A 230 -6.67 12.25 -6.84
CA PHE A 230 -7.72 13.13 -6.36
C PHE A 230 -7.18 14.18 -5.39
N MET A 231 -6.39 13.78 -4.39
CA MET A 231 -5.77 14.72 -3.44
C MET A 231 -4.86 15.73 -4.14
N TYR A 232 -4.07 15.30 -5.12
CA TYR A 232 -3.22 16.19 -5.90
C TYR A 232 -4.02 17.31 -6.59
N PHE A 233 -5.15 16.98 -7.24
CA PHE A 233 -5.97 17.98 -7.89
C PHE A 233 -6.76 18.85 -6.92
N ASP A 234 -7.14 18.33 -5.76
CA ASP A 234 -7.85 19.12 -4.75
C ASP A 234 -6.95 20.16 -4.08
N ILE A 235 -5.72 19.76 -3.75
CA ILE A 235 -4.71 20.59 -3.09
C ILE A 235 -4.08 21.58 -4.07
N TYR A 236 -3.73 21.16 -5.29
CA TYR A 236 -2.93 21.97 -6.21
C TYR A 236 -3.64 22.47 -7.49
N GLY A 237 -4.79 21.90 -7.84
CA GLY A 237 -5.55 22.25 -9.05
C GLY A 237 -6.33 23.55 -8.93
#